data_AF-A0A5C4LJ25-F1
#
_entry.id   AF-A0A5C4LJ25-F1
#
_cell.length_a   1.000
_cell.length_b   1.000
_cell.length_c   1.000
_cell.angle_alpha   90.00
_cell.angle_beta   90.00
_cell.angle_gamma   90.00
#
_symmetry.space_group_name_H-M   'P 1'
#
loop_
_entity.id
_entity.type
_entity.pdbx_description
1 polymer ?
#
loop_
_entity_poly.entity_id
_entity_poly.type
_entity_poly.pdbx_seq_one_letter_code
_entity_poly.pdbx_strand_id
1 'polypeptide(L)'
;MAGDTRERIMESARLTVQDLGYGGLSFRELAKDVGIKSASIHYYFPTKGDLGEAILGRYIDRYAAFLEGLLEAGTEPGALMRHYTDMFRATLLNGNRLCLAGMLSAERNELPAEICAEILRWGEMNESWIARVLALQGTGDPADFRPRAAAVFAAVSGAQMIAHGRHDVALYDDVVAAYRASGLIP
;
A
#
# COMPACT_ATOMS: atom_id res chain seq x y z
N MET A 1 -7.49 26.92 -7.81
CA MET A 1 -7.83 25.72 -8.60
C MET A 1 -8.27 24.64 -7.63
N ALA A 2 -9.56 24.29 -7.57
CA ALA A 2 -10.10 23.34 -6.58
C ALA A 2 -9.48 21.93 -6.66
N GLY A 3 -8.98 21.55 -7.85
CA GLY A 3 -8.23 20.29 -8.04
C GLY A 3 -6.96 20.22 -7.18
N ASP A 4 -6.19 21.30 -7.08
CA ASP A 4 -4.97 21.34 -6.27
C ASP A 4 -5.28 21.14 -4.77
N THR A 5 -6.33 21.80 -4.26
CA THR A 5 -6.72 21.66 -2.84
C THR A 5 -7.18 20.25 -2.49
N ARG A 6 -8.00 19.62 -3.35
CA ARG A 6 -8.46 18.24 -3.12
C ARG A 6 -7.29 17.29 -3.01
N GLU A 7 -6.34 17.38 -3.93
CA GLU A 7 -5.15 16.52 -3.95
C GLU A 7 -4.27 16.74 -2.71
N ARG A 8 -4.09 17.99 -2.28
CA ARG A 8 -3.35 18.34 -1.06
C ARG A 8 -4.01 17.78 0.20
N ILE A 9 -5.35 17.81 0.30
CA ILE A 9 -6.09 17.18 1.40
C ILE A 9 -5.84 15.68 1.42
N MET A 10 -5.97 15.03 0.26
CA MET A 10 -5.76 13.58 0.15
C MET A 10 -4.34 13.16 0.48
N GLU A 11 -3.34 13.97 0.10
CA GLU A 11 -1.94 13.70 0.43
C GLU A 11 -1.64 13.84 1.92
N SER A 12 -2.11 14.94 2.55
CA SER A 12 -2.00 15.14 3.99
C SER A 12 -2.71 14.01 4.76
N ALA A 13 -3.91 13.60 4.31
CA ALA A 13 -4.65 12.49 4.90
C ALA A 13 -3.93 11.15 4.76
N ARG A 14 -3.38 10.85 3.57
CA ARG A 14 -2.59 9.64 3.32
C ARG A 14 -1.40 9.54 4.29
N LEU A 15 -0.63 10.62 4.42
CA LEU A 15 0.52 10.66 5.33
C LEU A 15 0.10 10.52 6.79
N THR A 16 -1.03 11.13 7.17
CA THR A 16 -1.59 11.01 8.52
C THR A 16 -1.99 9.56 8.82
N VAL A 17 -2.70 8.88 7.93
CA VAL A 17 -3.11 7.47 8.15
C VAL A 17 -1.91 6.56 8.26
N GLN A 18 -0.89 6.74 7.42
CA GLN A 18 0.30 5.90 7.46
C GLN A 18 1.16 6.06 8.72
N ASP A 19 0.94 7.12 9.48
CA ASP A 19 1.68 7.46 10.71
C ASP A 19 0.85 7.19 11.97
N LEU A 20 -0.43 7.60 11.97
CA LEU A 20 -1.31 7.62 13.15
C LEU A 20 -2.54 6.71 13.00
N GLY A 21 -2.68 5.99 11.90
CA GLY A 21 -3.86 5.18 11.60
C GLY A 21 -5.08 6.02 11.16
N TYR A 22 -6.16 5.33 10.83
CA TYR A 22 -7.44 5.94 10.47
C TYR A 22 -8.00 6.76 11.62
N GLY A 23 -7.85 6.28 12.86
CA GLY A 23 -8.24 7.00 14.07
C GLY A 23 -7.67 8.42 14.15
N GLY A 24 -6.41 8.59 13.72
CA GLY A 24 -5.69 9.86 13.72
C GLY A 24 -6.20 10.93 12.74
N LEU A 25 -7.02 10.56 11.75
CA LEU A 25 -7.57 11.54 10.80
C LEU A 25 -8.52 12.53 11.48
N SER A 26 -8.16 13.81 11.40
CA SER A 26 -8.94 14.95 11.88
C SER A 26 -9.13 15.99 10.77
N PHE A 27 -10.37 16.22 10.37
CA PHE A 27 -10.71 17.22 9.34
C PHE A 27 -10.25 18.64 9.69
N ARG A 28 -10.22 18.96 11.00
CA ARG A 28 -9.73 20.25 11.48
C ARG A 28 -8.22 20.38 11.28
N GLU A 29 -7.45 19.35 11.64
CA GLU A 29 -5.98 19.38 11.47
C GLU A 29 -5.61 19.32 10.00
N LEU A 30 -6.28 18.49 9.20
CA LEU A 30 -6.06 18.45 7.74
C LEU A 30 -6.35 19.79 7.08
N ALA A 31 -7.45 20.45 7.44
CA ALA A 31 -7.77 21.78 6.91
C ALA A 31 -6.71 22.82 7.26
N LYS A 32 -6.18 22.77 8.49
CA LYS A 32 -5.07 23.62 8.94
C LYS A 32 -3.81 23.35 8.14
N ASP A 33 -3.44 22.08 7.94
CA ASP A 33 -2.24 21.67 7.19
C ASP A 33 -2.27 22.14 5.74
N VAL A 34 -3.44 22.07 5.09
CA VAL A 34 -3.60 22.54 3.70
C VAL A 34 -3.93 24.04 3.60
N GLY A 35 -4.08 24.75 4.73
CA GLY A 35 -4.33 26.19 4.76
C GLY A 35 -5.74 26.60 4.28
N ILE A 36 -6.77 25.79 4.58
CA ILE A 36 -8.18 26.13 4.31
C ILE A 36 -8.98 26.24 5.60
N LYS A 37 -10.19 26.80 5.50
CA LYS A 37 -11.14 26.81 6.63
C LYS A 37 -11.63 25.40 6.90
N SER A 38 -11.71 25.01 8.17
CA SER A 38 -12.19 23.68 8.59
C SER A 38 -13.55 23.32 7.99
N ALA A 39 -14.48 24.28 7.87
CA ALA A 39 -15.79 24.02 7.26
C ALA A 39 -15.70 23.70 5.76
N SER A 40 -14.67 24.19 5.05
CA SER A 40 -14.51 23.99 3.61
C SER A 40 -14.04 22.59 3.26
N ILE A 41 -13.52 21.79 4.20
CA ILE A 41 -13.07 20.43 3.89
C ILE A 41 -14.24 19.51 3.50
N HIS A 42 -15.43 19.74 4.10
CA HIS A 42 -16.65 18.98 3.80
C HIS A 42 -17.18 19.21 2.39
N TYR A 43 -16.76 20.29 1.72
CA TYR A 43 -17.03 20.49 0.29
C TYR A 43 -16.26 19.48 -0.58
N TYR A 44 -15.07 19.06 -0.15
CA TYR A 44 -14.23 18.12 -0.88
C TYR A 44 -14.52 16.66 -0.49
N PHE A 45 -14.75 16.43 0.80
CA PHE A 45 -15.00 15.11 1.38
C PHE A 45 -16.09 15.24 2.43
N PRO A 46 -17.34 14.86 2.13
CA PRO A 46 -18.47 15.01 3.06
C PRO A 46 -18.22 14.33 4.41
N THR A 47 -17.66 13.11 4.37
CA THR A 47 -17.36 12.30 5.56
C THR A 47 -15.91 11.82 5.57
N LYS A 48 -15.46 11.36 6.75
CA LYS A 48 -14.16 10.71 6.92
C LYS A 48 -14.06 9.39 6.14
N GLY A 49 -15.19 8.70 5.94
CA GLY A 49 -15.29 7.50 5.09
C GLY A 49 -14.98 7.83 3.63
N ASP A 50 -15.62 8.87 3.08
CA ASP A 50 -15.38 9.32 1.70
C ASP A 50 -13.89 9.68 1.47
N LEU A 51 -13.27 10.34 2.45
CA LEU A 51 -11.84 10.65 2.37
C LEU A 51 -10.99 9.38 2.42
N GLY A 52 -11.30 8.47 3.35
CA GLY A 52 -10.58 7.20 3.53
C GLY A 52 -10.64 6.30 2.30
N GLU A 53 -11.83 6.15 1.71
CA GLU A 53 -12.04 5.45 0.43
C GLU A 53 -11.24 6.12 -0.68
N ALA A 54 -11.34 7.45 -0.82
CA ALA A 54 -10.66 8.16 -1.89
C ALA A 54 -9.13 8.04 -1.80
N ILE A 55 -8.54 8.15 -0.61
CA ILE A 55 -7.08 8.02 -0.45
C ILE A 55 -6.61 6.59 -0.69
N LEU A 56 -7.36 5.59 -0.24
CA LEU A 56 -7.00 4.18 -0.41
C LEU A 56 -7.17 3.76 -1.87
N GLY A 57 -8.28 4.11 -2.51
CA GLY A 57 -8.52 3.83 -3.93
C GLY A 57 -7.42 4.41 -4.82
N ARG A 58 -7.10 5.71 -4.64
CA ARG A 58 -6.00 6.35 -5.39
C ARG A 58 -4.65 5.70 -5.12
N TYR A 59 -4.39 5.27 -3.88
CA TYR A 59 -3.16 4.56 -3.53
C TYR A 59 -3.05 3.23 -4.28
N ILE A 60 -4.11 2.41 -4.24
CA ILE A 60 -4.15 1.11 -4.92
C ILE A 60 -4.04 1.29 -6.43
N ASP A 61 -4.73 2.25 -7.02
CA ASP A 61 -4.72 2.47 -8.48
C ASP A 61 -3.34 2.89 -8.97
N ARG A 62 -2.65 3.78 -8.25
CA ARG A 62 -1.27 4.17 -8.58
C ARG A 62 -0.30 3.00 -8.43
N TYR A 63 -0.49 2.19 -7.40
CA TYR A 63 0.33 1.01 -7.15
C TYR A 63 0.15 -0.03 -8.26
N ALA A 64 -1.10 -0.35 -8.61
CA ALA A 64 -1.44 -1.27 -9.68
C ALA A 64 -0.90 -0.77 -11.03
N ALA A 65 -1.09 0.51 -11.36
CA ALA A 65 -0.57 1.09 -12.60
C ALA A 65 0.95 1.00 -12.70
N PHE A 66 1.68 1.23 -11.60
CA PHE A 66 3.13 1.05 -11.58
C PHE A 66 3.54 -0.40 -11.84
N LEU A 67 2.90 -1.35 -11.15
CA LEU A 67 3.18 -2.77 -11.28
C LEU A 67 2.84 -3.35 -12.66
N GLU A 68 1.70 -2.95 -13.24
CA GLU A 68 1.35 -3.33 -14.61
C GLU A 68 2.29 -2.69 -15.63
N GLY A 69 2.68 -1.43 -15.44
CA GLY A 69 3.65 -0.77 -16.33
C GLY A 69 5.00 -1.48 -16.38
N LEU A 70 5.44 -2.10 -15.28
CA LEU A 70 6.65 -2.92 -15.28
C LEU A 70 6.50 -4.20 -16.12
N LEU A 71 5.33 -4.85 -16.05
CA LEU A 71 5.02 -6.04 -16.86
C LEU A 71 4.95 -5.69 -18.35
N GLU A 72 4.25 -4.60 -18.69
CA GLU A 72 4.13 -4.10 -20.06
C GLU A 72 5.48 -3.72 -20.66
N ALA A 73 6.39 -3.19 -19.84
CA ALA A 73 7.76 -2.89 -20.24
C ALA A 73 8.64 -4.13 -20.49
N GLY A 74 8.13 -5.35 -20.25
CA GLY A 74 8.90 -6.58 -20.41
C GLY A 74 10.03 -6.71 -19.38
N THR A 75 9.83 -6.14 -18.19
CA THR A 75 10.82 -6.21 -17.10
C THR A 75 11.04 -7.67 -16.69
N GLU A 76 12.30 -8.08 -16.58
CA GLU A 76 12.65 -9.45 -16.17
C GLU A 76 12.05 -9.81 -14.79
N PRO A 77 11.56 -11.05 -14.57
CA PRO A 77 10.83 -11.42 -13.35
C PRO A 77 11.54 -11.16 -12.02
N GLY A 78 12.85 -11.37 -11.96
CA GLY A 78 13.61 -11.04 -10.75
C GLY A 78 13.65 -9.53 -10.47
N ALA A 79 13.62 -8.69 -11.51
CA ALA A 79 13.52 -7.24 -11.36
C ALA A 79 12.11 -6.80 -10.97
N LEU A 80 11.07 -7.44 -11.49
CA LEU A 80 9.68 -7.23 -11.06
C LEU A 80 9.55 -7.44 -9.55
N MET A 81 10.02 -8.58 -9.03
CA MET A 81 9.96 -8.87 -7.60
C MET A 81 10.81 -7.93 -6.74
N ARG A 82 11.95 -7.44 -7.25
CA ARG A 82 12.73 -6.40 -6.56
C ARG A 82 11.93 -5.10 -6.45
N HIS A 83 11.40 -4.60 -7.55
CA HIS A 83 10.56 -3.39 -7.54
C HIS A 83 9.37 -3.52 -6.60
N TYR A 84 8.71 -4.68 -6.58
CA TYR A 84 7.63 -4.97 -5.64
C TYR A 84 8.09 -4.81 -4.18
N THR A 85 9.19 -5.44 -3.79
CA THR A 85 9.73 -5.31 -2.43
C THR A 85 10.23 -3.90 -2.11
N ASP A 86 10.72 -3.16 -3.10
CA ASP A 86 11.23 -1.79 -2.93
C ASP A 86 10.11 -0.80 -2.60
N MET A 87 8.87 -1.04 -3.05
CA MET A 87 7.74 -0.15 -2.72
C MET A 87 7.41 -0.17 -1.22
N PHE A 88 7.45 -1.36 -0.58
CA PHE A 88 7.27 -1.49 0.86
C PHE A 88 8.46 -0.88 1.61
N ARG A 89 9.69 -1.07 1.11
CA ARG A 89 10.91 -0.46 1.64
C ARG A 89 10.86 1.07 1.59
N ALA A 90 10.43 1.64 0.46
CA ALA A 90 10.34 3.08 0.25
C ALA A 90 9.38 3.75 1.25
N THR A 91 8.34 3.03 1.68
CA THR A 91 7.42 3.53 2.71
C THR A 91 8.10 3.62 4.08
N LEU A 92 8.94 2.64 4.43
CA LEU A 92 9.76 2.69 5.65
C LEU A 92 10.79 3.81 5.61
N LEU A 93 11.46 4.01 4.47
CA LEU A 93 12.41 5.12 4.30
C LEU A 93 11.73 6.49 4.43
N ASN A 94 10.45 6.57 4.08
CA ASN A 94 9.65 7.78 4.21
C ASN A 94 9.07 7.91 5.63
N GLY A 95 9.95 8.11 6.62
CA GLY A 95 9.56 8.42 8.00
C GLY A 95 9.11 7.21 8.83
N ASN A 96 9.66 6.03 8.57
CA ASN A 96 9.29 4.77 9.23
C ASN A 96 7.79 4.46 9.15
N ARG A 97 7.15 4.74 8.01
CA ARG A 97 5.71 4.53 7.84
C ARG A 97 5.40 3.12 7.36
N LEU A 98 4.15 2.70 7.56
CA LEU A 98 3.60 1.46 7.00
C LEU A 98 2.86 1.71 5.67
N CYS A 99 2.72 0.64 4.87
CA CYS A 99 1.80 0.63 3.73
C CYS A 99 0.41 1.12 4.15
N LEU A 100 -0.20 2.04 3.39
CA LEU A 100 -1.52 2.61 3.69
C LEU A 100 -2.57 1.50 3.86
N ALA A 101 -2.64 0.58 2.90
CA ALA A 101 -3.58 -0.54 2.95
C ALA A 101 -3.26 -1.50 4.10
N GLY A 102 -1.98 -1.69 4.45
CA GLY A 102 -1.57 -2.51 5.59
C GLY A 102 -2.01 -1.91 6.93
N MET A 103 -1.84 -0.60 7.11
CA MET A 103 -2.31 0.11 8.30
C MET A 103 -3.83 0.03 8.45
N LEU A 104 -4.57 0.30 7.36
CA LEU A 104 -6.03 0.20 7.36
C LEU A 104 -6.52 -1.25 7.54
N SER A 105 -5.79 -2.25 7.04
CA SER A 105 -6.11 -3.67 7.28
C SER A 105 -6.04 -4.03 8.77
N ALA A 106 -5.09 -3.47 9.51
CA ALA A 106 -4.96 -3.70 10.95
C ALA A 106 -6.13 -3.10 11.74
N GLU A 107 -6.75 -2.03 11.22
CA GLU A 107 -7.85 -1.31 11.87
C GLU A 107 -9.24 -1.69 11.31
N ARG A 108 -9.31 -2.72 10.45
CA ARG A 108 -10.50 -3.08 9.65
C ARG A 108 -11.82 -3.07 10.40
N ASN A 109 -11.86 -3.47 11.67
CA ASN A 109 -13.09 -3.57 12.46
C ASN A 109 -13.75 -2.22 12.76
N GLU A 110 -12.99 -1.12 12.63
CA GLU A 110 -13.47 0.25 12.90
C GLU A 110 -13.73 1.04 11.61
N LEU A 111 -13.51 0.42 10.45
CA LEU A 111 -13.59 1.09 9.16
C LEU A 111 -14.99 1.00 8.53
N PRO A 112 -15.40 2.05 7.81
CA PRO A 112 -16.55 1.98 6.90
C PRO A 112 -16.44 0.87 5.86
N ALA A 113 -17.58 0.42 5.36
CA ALA A 113 -17.67 -0.73 4.44
C ALA A 113 -16.95 -0.47 3.11
N GLU A 114 -17.01 0.76 2.60
CA GLU A 114 -16.34 1.22 1.40
C GLU A 114 -14.80 1.09 1.50
N ILE A 115 -14.22 1.41 2.65
CA ILE A 115 -12.77 1.25 2.88
C ILE A 115 -12.44 -0.25 2.99
N CYS A 116 -13.30 -1.04 3.64
CA CYS A 116 -13.10 -2.48 3.74
C CYS A 116 -13.11 -3.17 2.37
N ALA A 117 -13.95 -2.72 1.44
CA ALA A 117 -13.98 -3.22 0.07
C ALA A 117 -12.65 -2.92 -0.66
N GLU A 118 -12.11 -1.72 -0.50
CA GLU A 118 -10.82 -1.34 -1.06
C GLU A 118 -9.64 -2.14 -0.47
N ILE A 119 -9.68 -2.50 0.82
CA ILE A 119 -8.69 -3.39 1.44
C ILE A 119 -8.72 -4.79 0.80
N LEU A 120 -9.91 -5.33 0.51
CA LEU A 120 -10.03 -6.62 -0.19
C LEU A 120 -9.45 -6.53 -1.60
N ARG A 121 -9.82 -5.47 -2.33
CA ARG A 121 -9.28 -5.19 -3.67
C ARG A 121 -7.75 -5.09 -3.68
N TRP A 122 -7.16 -4.47 -2.66
CA TRP A 122 -5.71 -4.40 -2.49
C TRP A 122 -5.06 -5.78 -2.38
N GLY A 123 -5.61 -6.66 -1.52
CA GLY A 123 -5.09 -8.01 -1.35
C GLY A 123 -5.18 -8.83 -2.64
N GLU A 124 -6.35 -8.83 -3.28
CA GLU A 124 -6.59 -9.56 -4.53
C GLU A 124 -5.67 -9.10 -5.66
N MET A 125 -5.45 -7.78 -5.78
CA MET A 125 -4.55 -7.19 -6.76
C MET A 125 -3.10 -7.63 -6.54
N ASN A 126 -2.62 -7.60 -5.29
CA ASN A 126 -1.24 -8.02 -4.97
C ASN A 126 -1.04 -9.51 -5.29
N GLU A 127 -1.95 -10.38 -4.83
CA GLU A 127 -1.87 -11.81 -5.07
C GLU A 127 -1.96 -12.15 -6.56
N SER A 128 -2.82 -11.46 -7.31
CA SER A 128 -2.97 -11.67 -8.75
C SER A 128 -1.69 -11.27 -9.50
N TRP A 129 -1.13 -10.11 -9.17
CA TRP A 129 0.09 -9.62 -9.81
C TRP A 129 1.29 -10.52 -9.48
N ILE A 130 1.50 -10.89 -8.22
CA ILE A 130 2.60 -11.78 -7.83
C ILE A 130 2.46 -13.15 -8.52
N ALA A 131 1.25 -13.70 -8.59
CA ALA A 131 1.00 -14.97 -9.26
C ALA A 131 1.39 -14.93 -10.74
N ARG A 132 1.10 -13.82 -11.44
CA ARG A 132 1.55 -13.60 -12.82
C ARG A 132 3.07 -13.55 -12.92
N VAL A 133 3.74 -12.83 -12.02
CA VAL A 133 5.22 -12.75 -12.02
C VAL A 133 5.86 -14.12 -11.78
N LEU A 134 5.32 -14.92 -10.85
CA LEU A 134 5.78 -16.28 -10.58
C LEU A 134 5.59 -17.20 -11.79
N ALA A 135 4.47 -17.07 -12.51
CA ALA A 135 4.21 -17.83 -13.72
C ALA A 135 5.18 -17.52 -14.86
N LEU A 136 5.72 -16.28 -14.94
CA LEU A 136 6.75 -15.93 -15.92
C LEU A 136 8.08 -16.67 -15.70
N GLN A 137 8.34 -17.17 -14.49
CA GLN A 137 9.58 -17.90 -14.16
C GLN A 137 9.40 -19.41 -14.15
N GLY A 138 8.17 -19.89 -14.08
CA GLY A 138 7.83 -21.31 -14.05
C GLY A 138 7.22 -21.80 -15.35
N THR A 139 6.78 -23.05 -15.33
CA THR A 139 5.89 -23.62 -16.33
C THR A 139 4.55 -23.85 -15.66
N GLY A 140 3.58 -22.95 -15.84
CA GLY A 140 2.26 -23.05 -15.21
C GLY A 140 1.37 -21.84 -15.46
N ASP A 141 0.08 -21.98 -15.16
CA ASP A 141 -0.88 -20.86 -15.20
C ASP A 141 -0.70 -20.00 -13.94
N PRO A 142 -0.87 -18.67 -13.99
CA PRO A 142 -0.92 -17.83 -12.79
C PRO A 142 -1.82 -18.40 -11.66
N ALA A 143 -2.93 -19.07 -11.97
CA ALA A 143 -3.79 -19.70 -10.98
C ALA A 143 -3.06 -20.71 -10.08
N ASP A 144 -2.08 -21.44 -10.63
CA ASP A 144 -1.30 -22.45 -9.91
C ASP A 144 -0.40 -21.82 -8.83
N PHE A 145 -0.06 -20.55 -9.00
CA PHE A 145 0.83 -19.81 -8.11
C PHE A 145 0.10 -19.04 -7.01
N ARG A 146 -1.25 -19.02 -7.00
CA ARG A 146 -2.04 -18.26 -6.01
C ARG A 146 -1.64 -18.53 -4.54
N PRO A 147 -1.45 -19.78 -4.08
CA PRO A 147 -1.03 -20.02 -2.70
C PRO A 147 0.35 -19.43 -2.38
N ARG A 148 1.31 -19.53 -3.32
CA ARG A 148 2.65 -18.94 -3.16
C ARG A 148 2.60 -17.42 -3.22
N ALA A 149 1.75 -16.85 -4.07
CA ALA A 149 1.55 -15.41 -4.17
C ALA A 149 1.02 -14.82 -2.85
N ALA A 150 0.03 -15.47 -2.24
CA ALA A 150 -0.46 -15.09 -0.91
C ALA A 150 0.65 -15.19 0.16
N ALA A 151 1.46 -16.25 0.13
CA ALA A 151 2.60 -16.40 1.04
C ALA A 151 3.67 -15.31 0.85
N VAL A 152 3.99 -14.94 -0.40
CA VAL A 152 4.90 -13.84 -0.71
C VAL A 152 4.34 -12.50 -0.23
N PHE A 153 3.07 -12.21 -0.51
CA PHE A 153 2.42 -10.98 -0.05
C PHE A 153 2.43 -10.87 1.48
N ALA A 154 2.09 -11.95 2.18
CA ALA A 154 2.14 -12.02 3.64
C ALA A 154 3.57 -11.82 4.17
N ALA A 155 4.56 -12.45 3.54
CA ALA A 155 5.96 -12.34 3.93
C ALA A 155 6.50 -10.91 3.79
N VAL A 156 6.25 -10.25 2.65
CA VAL A 156 6.69 -8.86 2.42
C VAL A 156 5.97 -7.89 3.37
N SER A 157 4.67 -8.06 3.57
CA SER A 157 3.88 -7.24 4.50
C SER A 157 4.36 -7.43 5.96
N GLY A 158 4.64 -8.66 6.36
CA GLY A 158 5.16 -9.00 7.68
C GLY A 158 6.56 -8.46 7.92
N ALA A 159 7.44 -8.54 6.92
CA ALA A 159 8.78 -7.94 6.98
C ALA A 159 8.70 -6.43 7.22
N GLN A 160 7.82 -5.73 6.50
CA GLN A 160 7.61 -4.29 6.71
C GLN A 160 7.13 -3.98 8.14
N MET A 161 6.17 -4.76 8.64
CA MET A 161 5.62 -4.59 9.98
C MET A 161 6.69 -4.76 11.07
N ILE A 162 7.52 -5.80 10.97
CA ILE A 162 8.59 -6.07 11.95
C ILE A 162 9.66 -4.96 11.90
N ALA A 163 10.06 -4.54 10.70
CA ALA A 163 11.03 -3.48 10.50
C ALA A 163 10.54 -2.14 11.07
N HIS A 164 9.28 -1.80 10.79
CA HIS A 164 8.60 -0.62 11.34
C HIS A 164 8.62 -0.62 12.87
N GLY A 165 8.19 -1.72 13.50
CA GLY A 165 8.13 -1.83 14.96
C GLY A 165 9.49 -1.75 15.66
N ARG A 166 10.59 -2.02 14.94
CA ARG A 166 11.96 -1.87 15.45
C ARG A 166 12.65 -0.60 15.00
N HIS A 167 12.01 0.22 14.17
CA HIS A 167 12.61 1.40 13.55
C HIS A 167 13.93 1.06 12.83
N ASP A 168 13.98 -0.10 12.18
CA ASP A 168 15.18 -0.63 11.54
C ASP A 168 14.87 -1.11 10.12
N VAL A 169 15.20 -0.27 9.15
CA VAL A 169 15.01 -0.59 7.72
C VAL A 169 16.01 -1.66 7.26
N ALA A 170 17.18 -1.78 7.87
CA ALA A 170 18.14 -2.82 7.49
C ALA A 170 17.57 -4.21 7.78
N LEU A 171 16.78 -4.35 8.85
CA LEU A 171 16.06 -5.60 9.13
C LEU A 171 15.08 -6.00 8.02
N TYR A 172 14.42 -5.04 7.37
CA TYR A 172 13.59 -5.34 6.21
C TYR A 172 14.43 -5.95 5.09
N ASP A 173 15.60 -5.37 4.82
CA ASP A 173 16.52 -5.84 3.79
C ASP A 173 17.03 -7.26 4.08
N ASP A 174 17.42 -7.52 5.34
CA ASP A 174 17.87 -8.85 5.79
C ASP A 174 16.77 -9.91 5.67
N VAL A 175 15.54 -9.58 6.07
CA VAL A 175 14.40 -10.50 6.00
C VAL A 175 14.02 -10.80 4.54
N VAL A 176 13.98 -9.78 3.68
CA VAL A 176 13.70 -9.98 2.25
C VAL A 176 14.83 -10.78 1.59
N ALA A 177 16.10 -10.57 1.95
CA ALA A 177 17.21 -11.39 1.49
C ALA A 177 17.07 -12.85 1.94
N ALA A 178 16.66 -13.09 3.19
CA ALA A 178 16.39 -14.43 3.69
C ALA A 178 15.26 -15.15 2.93
N TYR A 179 14.19 -14.43 2.56
CA TYR A 179 13.12 -14.99 1.72
C TYR A 179 13.57 -15.34 0.30
N ARG A 180 14.53 -14.59 -0.26
CA ARG A 180 15.16 -14.95 -1.54
C ARG A 180 16.03 -16.19 -1.40
N ALA A 181 16.85 -16.25 -0.36
CA ALA A 181 17.72 -17.39 -0.09
C ALA A 181 16.93 -18.69 0.18
N SER A 182 15.73 -18.61 0.75
CA SER A 182 14.85 -19.76 0.95
C SER A 182 14.00 -20.15 -0.27
N GLY A 183 14.06 -19.35 -1.34
CA GLY A 183 13.28 -19.56 -2.56
C GLY A 183 11.80 -19.17 -2.44
N LEU A 184 11.38 -18.47 -1.38
CA LEU A 184 10.01 -17.95 -1.29
C LEU A 184 9.80 -16.84 -2.32
N ILE A 185 10.69 -15.84 -2.31
CA ILE A 185 10.73 -14.73 -3.26
C ILE A 185 11.78 -15.02 -4.35
N PRO A 186 11.44 -14.90 -5.64
CA PRO A 186 12.41 -15.07 -6.72
C PRO A 186 13.47 -13.97 -6.84
#